data_AF-A0A9D9DFF3-F1
#
_entry.id   AF-A0A9D9DFF3-F1
#
_cell.length_a   1.000
_cell.length_b   1.000
_cell.length_c   1.000
_cell.angle_alpha   90.00
_cell.angle_beta   90.00
_cell.angle_gamma   90.00
#
_symmetry.space_group_name_H-M   'P 1'
#
loop_
_entity.id
_entity.type
_entity.pdbx_description
1 polymer ?
#
loop_
_entity_poly.entity_id
_entity_poly.type
_entity_poly.pdbx_seq_one_letter_code
_entity_poly.pdbx_strand_id
1 'polypeptide(L)'
;MDIENNGRDKIDELVTRATKKGLTLPKLAAALHVSTSTMYNYVNGYTKPRANVRKRIDVWLERDRIMTILSSYVNRISSLSRLEEIKNDIQAYADSSKKDK
;
A
#
# COMPACT_ATOMS: atom_id res chain seq x y z
N MET A 1 30.80 3.41 -9.40
CA MET A 1 29.99 2.64 -8.44
C MET A 1 29.40 3.71 -7.55
N ASP A 2 28.23 4.24 -7.97
CA ASP A 2 27.81 5.58 -7.57
C ASP A 2 26.79 5.48 -6.43
N ILE A 3 27.26 5.76 -5.22
CA ILE A 3 26.52 5.57 -3.96
C ILE A 3 25.61 6.79 -3.65
N GLU A 4 25.55 7.82 -4.50
CA GLU A 4 25.00 9.13 -4.13
C GLU A 4 23.51 9.39 -4.46
N ASN A 5 22.80 8.47 -5.14
CA ASN A 5 21.41 8.71 -5.57
C ASN A 5 20.29 8.21 -4.64
N ASN A 6 20.61 7.44 -3.61
CA ASN A 6 19.60 6.78 -2.74
C ASN A 6 18.58 7.71 -2.04
N GLY A 7 18.87 9.02 -1.94
CA GLY A 7 17.98 9.97 -1.27
C GLY A 7 16.86 10.53 -2.16
N ARG A 8 17.09 10.64 -3.48
CA ARG A 8 16.12 11.19 -4.43
C ARG A 8 15.13 10.12 -4.87
N ASP A 9 15.64 8.94 -5.20
CA ASP A 9 14.84 7.78 -5.62
C ASP A 9 13.74 7.44 -4.61
N LYS A 10 14.06 7.52 -3.31
CA LYS A 10 13.09 7.25 -2.24
C LYS A 10 12.04 8.34 -2.06
N ILE A 11 12.37 9.60 -2.35
CA ILE A 11 11.38 10.69 -2.32
C ILE A 11 10.42 10.55 -3.50
N ASP A 12 10.94 10.24 -4.68
CA ASP A 12 10.12 10.03 -5.87
C ASP A 12 9.20 8.81 -5.70
N GLU A 13 9.71 7.72 -5.12
CA GLU A 13 8.91 6.55 -4.76
C GLU A 13 7.82 6.89 -3.74
N LEU A 14 8.17 7.60 -2.66
CA LEU A 14 7.25 8.04 -1.63
C LEU A 14 6.10 8.86 -2.23
N VAL A 15 6.42 9.88 -3.02
CA VAL A 15 5.43 10.77 -3.64
C VAL A 15 4.54 9.96 -4.58
N THR A 16 5.12 9.12 -5.44
CA THR A 16 4.36 8.29 -6.38
C THR A 16 3.35 7.39 -5.66
N ARG A 17 3.77 6.69 -4.60
CA ARG A 17 2.88 5.82 -3.81
C ARG A 17 1.82 6.62 -3.05
N ALA A 18 2.20 7.74 -2.44
CA ALA A 18 1.28 8.61 -1.73
C ALA A 18 0.19 9.17 -2.66
N THR A 19 0.56 9.65 -3.85
CA THR A 19 -0.40 10.17 -4.84
C THR A 19 -1.33 9.09 -5.37
N LYS A 20 -0.84 7.86 -5.62
CA LYS A 20 -1.70 6.72 -5.98
C LYS A 20 -2.76 6.41 -4.92
N LYS A 21 -2.51 6.77 -3.66
CA LYS A 21 -3.44 6.63 -2.54
C LYS A 21 -4.26 7.89 -2.26
N GLY A 22 -4.18 8.91 -3.11
CA GLY A 22 -4.91 10.17 -2.96
C GLY A 22 -4.38 11.06 -1.82
N LEU A 23 -3.15 10.83 -1.33
CA LEU A 23 -2.54 11.71 -0.34
C LEU A 23 -2.03 12.98 -1.01
N THR A 24 -2.42 14.12 -0.45
CA THR A 24 -1.90 15.43 -0.83
C THR A 24 -0.54 15.69 -0.19
N LEU A 25 0.23 16.62 -0.75
CA LEU A 25 1.54 16.98 -0.22
C LEU A 25 1.50 17.45 1.26
N PRO A 26 0.51 18.23 1.71
CA PRO A 26 0.37 18.58 3.13
C PRO A 26 0.13 17.36 4.04
N LYS A 27 -0.69 16.39 3.60
CA LYS A 27 -0.93 15.16 4.36
C LYS A 27 0.33 14.30 4.45
N LEU A 28 1.11 14.25 3.37
CA LEU A 28 2.39 13.56 3.34
C LEU A 28 3.42 14.24 4.27
N ALA A 29 3.46 15.58 4.27
CA ALA A 29 4.33 16.35 5.18
C ALA A 29 3.98 16.09 6.65
N ALA A 30 2.69 16.07 6.98
CA ALA A 30 2.21 15.71 8.31
C ALA A 30 2.61 14.28 8.70
N ALA A 31 2.44 13.31 7.79
CA ALA A 31 2.83 11.91 8.03
C ALA A 31 4.33 11.73 8.30
N LEU A 32 5.18 12.59 7.71
CA LEU A 32 6.62 12.59 7.98
C LEU A 32 7.05 13.58 9.07
N HIS A 33 6.11 14.26 9.73
CA HIS A 33 6.37 15.33 10.69
C HIS A 33 7.44 16.33 10.20
N VAL A 34 7.18 16.91 9.03
CA VAL A 34 7.92 18.04 8.47
C VAL A 34 6.93 19.10 8.00
N SER A 35 7.39 20.34 7.81
CA SER A 35 6.51 21.38 7.24
C SER A 35 6.22 21.08 5.76
N THR A 36 5.07 21.56 5.27
CA THR A 36 4.70 21.45 3.85
C THR A 36 5.77 22.05 2.94
N SER A 37 6.36 23.20 3.31
CA SER A 37 7.46 23.82 2.56
C SER A 37 8.71 22.95 2.53
N THR A 38 9.03 22.29 3.65
CA THR A 38 10.16 21.33 3.70
C THR A 38 9.91 20.15 2.78
N MET A 39 8.69 19.59 2.79
CA MET A 39 8.32 18.52 1.87
C MET A 39 8.42 18.96 0.41
N TYR A 40 7.93 20.16 0.09
CA TYR A 40 8.06 20.74 -1.26
C TYR A 40 9.53 20.83 -1.70
N ASN A 41 10.44 21.24 -0.80
CA ASN A 41 11.87 21.29 -1.10
C ASN A 41 12.47 19.90 -1.35
N TYR A 42 11.97 18.85 -0.69
CA TYR A 42 12.40 17.49 -0.96
C TYR A 42 11.92 17.01 -2.34
N VAL A 43 10.64 17.20 -2.65
CA VAL A 43 10.04 16.76 -3.93
C VAL A 43 10.69 17.42 -5.14
N ASN A 44 11.00 18.72 -5.04
CA ASN A 44 11.66 19.44 -6.13
C ASN A 44 13.19 19.26 -6.14
N GLY A 45 13.75 18.52 -5.18
CA GLY A 45 15.19 18.28 -5.08
C GLY A 45 16.02 19.49 -4.63
N TYR A 46 15.39 20.58 -4.16
CA TYR A 46 16.09 21.75 -3.61
C TYR A 46 16.88 21.41 -2.34
N THR A 47 16.41 20.43 -1.57
CA THR A 47 17.12 19.94 -0.38
C THR A 47 17.01 18.43 -0.25
N LYS A 48 18.01 17.79 0.37
CA LYS A 48 17.95 16.36 0.70
C LYS A 48 17.38 16.16 2.11
N PRO A 49 16.55 15.13 2.36
CA PRO A 49 16.06 14.83 3.70
C PRO A 49 17.19 14.49 4.66
N ARG A 50 17.11 15.00 5.90
CA ARG A 50 18.03 14.63 6.99
C ARG A 50 17.87 13.16 7.39
N ALA A 51 18.86 12.60 8.08
CA ALA A 51 18.90 11.16 8.41
C ALA A 51 17.64 10.67 9.16
N ASN A 52 17.12 11.45 10.11
CA ASN A 52 15.88 11.13 10.83
C ASN A 52 14.65 11.12 9.89
N VAL A 53 14.56 12.07 8.95
CA VAL A 53 13.50 12.12 7.95
C VAL A 53 13.60 10.92 7.01
N ARG A 54 14.81 10.56 6.55
CA ARG A 54 15.03 9.37 5.71
C ARG A 54 14.54 8.09 6.37
N LYS A 55 14.85 7.89 7.66
CA LYS A 55 14.31 6.76 8.43
C LYS A 55 12.78 6.73 8.46
N ARG A 56 12.12 7.89 8.59
CA ARG A 56 10.65 7.97 8.54
C ARG A 56 10.08 7.68 7.16
N ILE A 57 10.77 8.11 6.09
CA ILE A 57 10.42 7.76 4.71
C ILE A 57 10.49 6.25 4.53
N ASP A 58 11.59 5.62 4.97
CA ASP A 58 11.77 4.17 4.89
C ASP A 58 10.66 3.40 5.63
N VAL A 59 10.34 3.82 6.86
CA VAL A 59 9.25 3.23 7.64
C VAL A 59 7.90 3.41 6.95
N TRP A 60 7.65 4.57 6.35
CA TRP A 60 6.41 4.82 5.63
C TRP A 60 6.27 3.89 4.41
N LEU A 61 7.34 3.78 3.60
CA LEU A 61 7.38 2.92 2.42
C LEU A 61 7.18 1.44 2.76
N GLU A 62 7.81 0.98 3.85
CA GLU A 62 7.65 -0.41 4.29
C GLU A 62 6.23 -0.68 4.82
N ARG A 63 5.65 0.24 5.58
CA ARG A 63 4.24 0.15 6.02
C ARG A 63 3.29 0.10 4.82
N ASP A 64 3.53 0.92 3.81
CA ASP A 64 2.75 0.94 2.57
C ASP A 64 2.80 -0.42 1.83
N ARG A 65 3.99 -1.01 1.74
CA ARG A 65 4.20 -2.34 1.17
C ARG A 65 3.46 -3.43 1.95
N ILE A 66 3.61 -3.46 3.27
CA ILE A 66 2.93 -4.42 4.14
C ILE A 66 1.42 -4.31 3.99
N MET A 67 0.86 -3.10 4.00
CA MET A 67 -0.58 -2.90 3.82
C MET A 67 -1.07 -3.41 2.47
N THR A 68 -0.30 -3.21 1.40
CA THR A 68 -0.63 -3.73 0.07
C THR A 68 -0.70 -5.26 0.06
N ILE A 69 0.25 -5.93 0.71
CA ILE A 69 0.28 -7.38 0.85
C ILE A 69 -0.92 -7.87 1.68
N LEU A 70 -1.21 -7.21 2.81
CA LEU A 70 -2.34 -7.56 3.66
C LEU A 70 -3.68 -7.41 2.92
N SER A 71 -3.88 -6.33 2.17
CA SER A 71 -5.07 -6.15 1.33
C SER A 71 -5.23 -7.27 0.31
N SER A 72 -4.14 -7.74 -0.30
CA SER A 72 -4.18 -8.89 -1.20
C SER A 72 -4.60 -10.18 -0.49
N TYR A 73 -4.13 -10.42 0.74
CA TYR A 73 -4.54 -11.59 1.51
C TYR A 73 -6.01 -11.54 1.91
N VAL A 74 -6.51 -10.37 2.34
CA VAL A 74 -7.93 -10.17 2.67
C VAL A 74 -8.81 -10.51 1.46
N ASN A 75 -8.48 -9.97 0.28
CA ASN A 75 -9.24 -10.25 -0.95
C ASN A 75 -9.25 -11.75 -1.30
N ARG A 76 -8.11 -12.43 -1.09
CA ARG A 76 -8.01 -13.88 -1.34
C ARG A 76 -8.88 -14.67 -0.36
N ILE A 77 -8.89 -14.32 0.92
CA ILE A 77 -9.73 -14.97 1.93
C ILE A 77 -11.20 -14.79 1.58
N SER A 78 -11.64 -13.58 1.25
CA SER A 78 -13.02 -13.32 0.83
C SER A 78 -13.44 -14.14 -0.39
N SER A 79 -12.52 -14.31 -1.36
CA SER A 79 -12.78 -15.14 -2.54
C SER A 79 -12.93 -16.62 -2.19
N LEU A 80 -12.13 -17.14 -1.23
CA LEU A 80 -12.24 -18.52 -0.75
C LEU A 80 -13.55 -18.76 -0.01
N SER A 81 -14.00 -17.83 0.84
CA SER A 81 -15.31 -17.93 1.51
C SER A 81 -16.45 -18.05 0.50
N ARG A 82 -16.43 -17.24 -0.56
CA ARG A 82 -17.43 -17.29 -1.63
C ARG A 82 -17.42 -18.62 -2.40
N LEU A 83 -16.24 -19.21 -2.61
CA LEU A 83 -16.15 -20.53 -3.25
C LEU A 83 -16.74 -21.64 -2.38
N GLU A 84 -16.59 -21.55 -1.05
CA GLU A 84 -17.20 -22.52 -0.14
C GLU A 84 -18.73 -22.41 -0.13
N GLU A 85 -19.28 -21.19 -0.20
CA GLU A 85 -20.73 -20.97 -0.37
C GLU A 85 -21.25 -21.64 -1.65
N ILE A 86 -20.60 -21.38 -2.79
CA ILE A 86 -20.98 -21.98 -4.09
C ILE A 86 -20.92 -23.51 -4.03
N LYS A 87 -19.87 -24.07 -3.40
CA LYS A 87 -19.73 -25.52 -3.23
C LYS A 87 -20.88 -26.10 -2.41
N ASN A 88 -21.29 -25.43 -1.35
CA ASN A 88 -22.44 -25.86 -0.53
C ASN A 88 -23.75 -25.81 -1.31
N ASP A 89 -23.97 -24.77 -2.11
CA ASP A 89 -25.16 -24.64 -2.97
C ASP A 89 -25.23 -25.76 -4.02
N ILE A 90 -24.11 -26.07 -4.68
CA ILE A 90 -24.01 -27.17 -5.64
C ILE A 90 -24.34 -28.50 -4.97
N GLN A 91 -23.84 -28.74 -3.76
CA GLN A 91 -24.11 -29.95 -3.00
C GLN A 91 -25.59 -30.08 -2.64
N ALA A 92 -26.21 -28.99 -2.15
CA ALA A 92 -27.63 -28.96 -1.82
C ALA A 92 -28.51 -29.28 -3.04
N TYR A 93 -28.16 -28.73 -4.21
CA TYR A 93 -28.85 -29.02 -5.47
C TYR A 93 -28.67 -30.50 -5.92
N ALA A 94 -27.45 -31.03 -5.80
CA ALA A 94 -27.19 -32.43 -6.13
C ALA A 94 -28.01 -33.38 -5.24
N ASP A 95 -28.16 -33.06 -3.95
CA ASP A 95 -28.90 -33.89 -3.00
C ASP A 95 -30.42 -33.80 -3.15
N SER A 96 -30.97 -32.65 -3.55
CA SER A 96 -32.40 -32.54 -3.89
C SER A 96 -32.74 -33.30 -5.17
N SER A 97 -31.90 -33.21 -6.21
CA SER A 97 -32.12 -33.91 -7.49
C SER A 97 -32.12 -35.44 -7.39
N LYS A 98 -31.50 -36.01 -6.36
CA LYS A 98 -31.50 -37.46 -6.08
C LYS A 98 -32.76 -37.95 -5.37
N LYS A 99 -33.56 -37.06 -4.78
CA LYS A 99 -34.81 -37.43 -4.07
C LYS A 99 -36.03 -37.52 -4.99
N ASP A 100 -35.96 -36.93 -6.18
CA ASP A 100 -37.03 -36.95 -7.17
C ASP A 100 -36.95 -38.13 -8.16
N LYS A 101 -36.09 -39.12 -7.88
CA LYS A 101 -35.94 -40.38 -8.62
C LYS A 101 -36.21 -41.57 -7.71
#